data_AF-A0AA37UVV7-F1
#
_entry.id   AF-A0AA37UVV7-F1
#
_cell.length_a   1.000
_cell.length_b   1.000
_cell.length_c   1.000
_cell.angle_alpha   90.00
_cell.angle_beta   90.00
_cell.angle_gamma   90.00
#
_symmetry.space_group_name_H-M   'P 1'
#
loop_
_entity.id
_entity.type
_entity.pdbx_description
1 polymer ?
#
loop_
_entity_poly.entity_id
_entity_poly.type
_entity_poly.pdbx_seq_one_letter_code
_entity_poly.pdbx_strand_id
1 'polypeptide(L)'
;MDPGRVAGYPPTMEQSIDGRVHAAVDAWLRWLPRWEVGDGRGRAKLCRTCFGSPVAKAAGFDADVPHAVQHALLQRLKRIVDDEVQHYTDRNLPLLRKELGAIDRRRAARPYRPSEGLAPEYEGLDLDPEPEPGSPFLFTLAELAAEEPAESHPEPPPLSEEAKQALRSEVALADGCASSTGFAVCAALEPQRERIAQAVHRHVEPQVQALLDELTRELFA
;
A
#
# COMPACT_ATOMS: atom_id res chain seq x y z
N MET A 1 -16.95 10.60 -41.11
CA MET A 1 -16.05 9.45 -41.32
C MET A 1 -15.06 9.49 -40.18
N ASP A 2 -15.11 8.49 -39.31
CA ASP A 2 -14.38 8.41 -38.04
C ASP A 2 -13.27 7.35 -38.17
N PRO A 3 -11.99 7.73 -38.30
CA PRO A 3 -10.89 6.80 -38.43
C PRO A 3 -10.23 6.63 -37.05
N GLY A 4 -10.71 5.70 -36.23
CA GLY A 4 -10.06 5.50 -34.93
C GLY A 4 -10.58 4.40 -34.01
N ARG A 5 -11.65 3.69 -34.35
CA ARG A 5 -12.15 2.60 -33.50
C ARG A 5 -11.33 1.33 -33.71
N VAL A 6 -10.15 1.29 -33.12
CA VAL A 6 -9.42 0.04 -32.90
C VAL A 6 -10.30 -0.83 -32.01
N ALA A 7 -10.88 -1.87 -32.58
CA ALA A 7 -11.68 -2.86 -31.87
C ALA A 7 -10.77 -3.65 -30.91
N GLY A 8 -10.55 -3.11 -29.72
CA GLY A 8 -10.05 -3.89 -28.60
C GLY A 8 -11.11 -4.91 -28.23
N TYR A 9 -10.73 -6.19 -28.20
CA TYR A 9 -11.54 -7.23 -27.57
C TYR A 9 -11.89 -6.76 -26.14
N PRO A 10 -13.13 -6.95 -25.66
CA PRO A 10 -13.43 -6.68 -24.26
C PRO A 10 -12.44 -7.49 -23.41
N PRO A 11 -11.87 -6.90 -22.33
CA PRO A 11 -11.01 -7.65 -21.43
C PRO A 11 -11.75 -8.93 -21.03
N THR A 12 -11.07 -10.08 -21.09
CA THR A 12 -11.63 -11.34 -20.57
C THR A 12 -12.10 -11.11 -19.13
N MET A 13 -13.11 -11.87 -18.66
CA MET A 13 -13.64 -11.67 -17.29
C MET A 13 -12.53 -11.64 -16.22
N GLU A 14 -11.46 -12.43 -16.39
CA GLU A 14 -10.26 -12.44 -15.53
C GLU A 14 -9.44 -11.14 -15.53
N GLN A 15 -9.51 -10.35 -16.60
CA GLN A 15 -8.86 -9.03 -16.72
C GLN A 15 -9.79 -7.88 -16.32
N SER A 16 -11.09 -8.14 -16.18
CA SER A 16 -12.04 -7.13 -15.69
C SER A 16 -11.81 -6.82 -14.20
N ILE A 17 -12.22 -5.63 -13.77
CA ILE A 17 -12.19 -5.26 -12.34
C ILE A 17 -12.96 -6.26 -11.49
N ASP A 18 -14.12 -6.73 -11.97
CA ASP A 18 -14.94 -7.72 -11.27
C ASP A 18 -14.19 -9.04 -11.04
N GLY A 19 -13.59 -9.61 -12.09
CA GLY A 19 -12.80 -10.84 -11.96
C GLY A 19 -11.57 -10.68 -11.07
N ARG A 20 -10.89 -9.53 -11.12
CA ARG A 20 -9.75 -9.24 -10.23
C ARG A 20 -10.18 -9.10 -8.78
N VAL A 21 -11.32 -8.46 -8.50
CA VAL A 21 -11.91 -8.36 -7.17
C VAL A 21 -12.29 -9.75 -6.65
N HIS A 22 -12.94 -10.57 -7.47
CA HIS A 22 -13.27 -11.95 -7.14
C HIS A 22 -12.02 -12.76 -6.75
N ALA A 23 -10.97 -12.71 -7.59
CA ALA A 23 -9.71 -13.40 -7.32
C ALA A 23 -9.00 -12.88 -6.04
N ALA A 24 -9.08 -11.58 -5.76
CA ALA A 24 -8.54 -11.00 -4.54
C ALA A 24 -9.28 -11.49 -3.29
N VAL A 25 -10.61 -11.57 -3.34
CA VAL A 25 -11.44 -12.14 -2.27
C VAL A 25 -11.12 -13.61 -2.08
N ASP A 26 -11.05 -14.40 -3.15
CA ASP A 26 -10.70 -15.82 -3.08
C ASP A 26 -9.31 -16.06 -2.47
N ALA A 27 -8.33 -15.24 -2.82
CA ALA A 27 -6.99 -15.31 -2.24
C ALA A 27 -7.00 -14.98 -0.75
N TRP A 28 -7.83 -14.02 -0.32
CA TRP A 28 -8.01 -13.69 1.09
C TRP A 28 -8.75 -14.80 1.85
N LEU A 29 -9.81 -15.38 1.27
CA LEU A 29 -10.54 -16.53 1.83
C LEU A 29 -9.63 -17.75 2.02
N ARG A 30 -8.69 -18.02 1.10
CA ARG A 30 -7.69 -19.09 1.25
C ARG A 30 -6.66 -18.81 2.33
N TRP A 31 -6.40 -17.53 2.65
CA TRP A 31 -5.44 -17.12 3.67
C TRP A 31 -6.06 -17.13 5.07
N LEU A 32 -7.33 -16.70 5.19
CA LEU A 32 -8.01 -16.46 6.46
C LEU A 32 -7.94 -17.61 7.49
N PRO A 33 -8.06 -18.90 7.11
CA PRO A 33 -7.96 -20.01 8.06
C PRO A 33 -6.58 -20.16 8.73
N ARG A 34 -5.54 -19.51 8.20
CA ARG A 34 -4.18 -19.50 8.76
C ARG A 34 -3.88 -18.26 9.59
N TRP A 35 -4.81 -17.32 9.70
CA TRP A 35 -4.65 -16.15 10.53
C TRP A 35 -4.90 -16.53 11.98
N GLU A 36 -4.00 -16.11 12.88
CA GLU A 36 -4.13 -16.29 14.31
C GLU A 36 -4.23 -14.94 15.05
N VAL A 37 -4.97 -14.94 16.16
CA VAL A 37 -5.05 -13.77 17.04
C VAL A 37 -3.67 -13.53 17.66
N GLY A 38 -3.04 -12.40 17.32
CA GLY A 38 -1.68 -12.07 17.76
C GLY A 38 -0.65 -11.92 16.63
N ASP A 39 -0.99 -12.34 15.40
CA ASP A 39 -0.13 -12.23 14.21
C ASP A 39 0.24 -10.78 13.80
N GLY A 40 -0.29 -9.77 14.50
CA GLY A 40 -0.04 -8.36 14.23
C GLY A 40 0.82 -7.69 15.29
N ARG A 41 1.85 -6.95 14.87
CA ARG A 41 2.44 -5.92 15.75
C ARG A 41 1.39 -4.84 16.00
N GLY A 42 1.06 -4.58 17.26
CA GLY A 42 0.17 -3.51 17.65
C GLY A 42 0.66 -2.16 17.09
N ARG A 43 -0.25 -1.42 16.44
CA ARG A 43 0.05 -0.07 15.95
C ARG A 43 -0.69 0.94 16.80
N ALA A 44 0.04 1.90 17.39
CA ALA A 44 -0.56 2.96 18.21
C ALA A 44 -1.42 3.95 17.39
N LYS A 45 -1.23 4.03 16.07
CA LYS A 45 -1.95 4.93 15.17
C LYS A 45 -2.93 4.16 14.28
N LEU A 46 -4.12 4.71 14.08
CA LEU A 46 -5.11 4.19 13.13
C LEU A 46 -4.54 4.14 11.72
N CYS A 47 -4.86 3.06 10.99
CA CYS A 47 -4.44 2.90 9.61
C CYS A 47 -5.24 3.81 8.69
N ARG A 48 -4.57 4.80 8.07
CA ARG A 48 -5.19 5.78 7.14
C ARG A 48 -5.80 5.15 5.89
N THR A 49 -5.38 3.94 5.54
CA THR A 49 -5.88 3.20 4.36
C THR A 49 -7.18 2.47 4.65
N CYS A 50 -7.36 1.98 5.89
CA CYS A 50 -8.50 1.15 6.24
C CYS A 50 -9.59 1.97 6.96
N PHE A 51 -9.20 2.89 7.83
CA PHE A 51 -10.12 3.69 8.62
C PHE A 51 -10.95 4.61 7.71
N GLY A 52 -12.28 4.48 7.77
CA GLY A 52 -13.20 5.26 6.95
C GLY A 52 -13.17 4.94 5.45
N SER A 53 -12.52 3.85 5.04
CA SER A 53 -12.40 3.48 3.63
C SER A 53 -13.76 3.08 3.05
N PRO A 54 -14.20 3.68 1.92
CA PRO A 54 -15.40 3.24 1.21
C PRO A 54 -15.35 1.76 0.81
N VAL A 55 -14.15 1.26 0.50
CA VAL A 55 -13.89 -0.14 0.14
C VAL A 55 -14.12 -1.07 1.34
N ALA A 56 -13.73 -0.64 2.54
CA ALA A 56 -13.99 -1.42 3.76
C ALA A 56 -15.49 -1.53 4.04
N LYS A 57 -16.22 -0.43 3.86
CA LYS A 57 -17.68 -0.41 3.99
C LYS A 57 -18.36 -1.32 2.96
N ALA A 58 -17.92 -1.27 1.70
CA ALA A 58 -18.43 -2.13 0.62
C ALA A 58 -18.15 -3.63 0.88
N ALA A 59 -16.98 -3.94 1.44
CA ALA A 59 -16.65 -5.31 1.88
C ALA A 59 -17.51 -5.79 3.06
N GLY A 60 -18.30 -4.90 3.68
CA GLY A 60 -19.15 -5.21 4.82
C GLY A 60 -18.41 -5.35 6.14
N PHE A 61 -17.16 -4.87 6.24
CA PHE A 61 -16.46 -4.84 7.51
C PHE A 61 -17.10 -3.82 8.45
N ASP A 62 -17.50 -4.30 9.63
CA ASP A 62 -17.97 -3.49 10.75
C ASP A 62 -16.85 -3.26 11.77
N ALA A 63 -17.22 -2.76 12.95
CA ALA A 63 -16.27 -2.43 14.01
C ALA A 63 -15.61 -3.65 14.67
N ASP A 64 -16.17 -4.85 14.48
CA ASP A 64 -15.82 -6.03 15.28
C ASP A 64 -14.83 -6.96 14.57
N VAL A 65 -14.55 -6.70 13.27
CA VAL A 65 -13.54 -7.47 12.52
C VAL A 65 -12.14 -6.97 12.87
N PRO A 66 -11.20 -7.84 13.32
CA PRO A 66 -9.83 -7.45 13.64
C PRO A 66 -9.12 -6.71 12.50
N HIS A 67 -8.38 -5.66 12.85
CA HIS A 67 -7.74 -4.79 11.86
C HIS A 67 -6.85 -5.54 10.86
N ALA A 68 -6.06 -6.52 11.33
CA ALA A 68 -5.17 -7.32 10.48
C ALA A 68 -5.95 -8.08 9.38
N VAL A 69 -7.12 -8.62 9.73
CA VAL A 69 -8.02 -9.33 8.81
C VAL A 69 -8.56 -8.39 7.75
N GLN A 70 -9.04 -7.20 8.16
CA GLN A 70 -9.50 -6.17 7.22
C GLN A 70 -8.37 -5.70 6.31
N HIS A 71 -7.20 -5.41 6.88
CA HIS A 71 -6.03 -4.90 6.18
C HIS A 71 -5.56 -5.88 5.10
N ALA A 72 -5.57 -7.18 5.38
CA ALA A 72 -5.19 -8.20 4.41
C ALA A 72 -6.05 -8.16 3.13
N LEU A 73 -7.37 -8.00 3.25
CA LEU A 73 -8.24 -7.87 2.08
C LEU A 73 -8.05 -6.50 1.40
N LEU A 74 -8.08 -5.43 2.18
CA LEU A 74 -8.04 -4.06 1.65
C LEU A 74 -6.75 -3.75 0.88
N GLN A 75 -5.60 -4.30 1.29
CA GLN A 75 -4.35 -4.12 0.55
C GLN A 75 -4.36 -4.83 -0.81
N ARG A 76 -5.05 -5.98 -0.93
CA ARG A 76 -5.22 -6.66 -2.22
C ARG A 76 -6.11 -5.86 -3.16
N LEU A 77 -7.19 -5.29 -2.63
CA LEU A 77 -8.11 -4.45 -3.39
C LEU A 77 -7.47 -3.11 -3.79
N LYS A 78 -6.69 -2.49 -2.89
CA LYS A 78 -5.90 -1.29 -3.18
C LYS A 78 -4.97 -1.51 -4.36
N ARG A 79 -4.29 -2.67 -4.41
CA ARG A 79 -3.39 -3.01 -5.52
C ARG A 79 -4.10 -2.99 -6.87
N ILE A 80 -5.36 -3.42 -6.94
CA ILE A 80 -6.15 -3.37 -8.18
C ILE A 80 -6.26 -1.93 -8.68
N VAL A 81 -6.59 -0.99 -7.78
CA VAL A 81 -6.70 0.44 -8.10
C VAL A 81 -5.33 1.02 -8.48
N ASP A 82 -4.29 0.72 -7.70
CA ASP A 82 -2.93 1.19 -7.97
C ASP A 82 -2.44 0.73 -9.36
N ASP A 83 -2.65 -0.54 -9.70
CA ASP A 83 -2.25 -1.11 -11.00
C ASP A 83 -3.00 -0.43 -12.17
N GLU A 84 -4.30 -0.14 -12.02
CA GLU A 84 -5.08 0.57 -13.05
C GLU A 84 -4.62 2.02 -13.22
N VAL A 85 -4.38 2.73 -12.11
CA VAL A 85 -3.89 4.10 -12.16
C VAL A 85 -2.50 4.14 -12.79
N GLN A 86 -1.64 3.18 -12.46
CA GLN A 86 -0.31 3.04 -13.07
C GLN A 86 -0.44 2.80 -14.58
N HIS A 87 -1.25 1.82 -14.99
CA HIS A 87 -1.47 1.52 -16.41
C HIS A 87 -2.07 2.72 -17.17
N TYR A 88 -3.03 3.43 -16.57
CA TYR A 88 -3.61 4.64 -17.15
C TYR A 88 -2.58 5.75 -17.27
N THR A 89 -1.77 5.97 -16.24
CA THR A 89 -0.68 6.96 -16.22
C THR A 89 0.33 6.67 -17.33
N ASP A 90 0.72 5.40 -17.46
CA ASP A 90 1.72 4.98 -18.44
C ASP A 90 1.29 5.22 -19.89
N ARG A 91 -0.01 5.03 -20.17
CA ARG A 91 -0.57 5.16 -21.52
C ARG A 91 -1.01 6.58 -21.87
N ASN A 92 -1.49 7.35 -20.91
CA ASN A 92 -2.23 8.59 -21.19
C ASN A 92 -1.55 9.86 -20.64
N LEU A 93 -0.66 9.75 -19.65
CA LEU A 93 -0.14 10.89 -18.88
C LEU A 93 1.38 11.00 -19.02
N PRO A 94 1.90 11.38 -20.20
CA PRO A 94 3.32 11.32 -20.51
C PRO A 94 4.16 12.28 -19.68
N LEU A 95 3.63 13.45 -19.29
CA LEU A 95 4.36 14.42 -18.48
C LEU A 95 4.48 13.92 -17.04
N LEU A 96 3.38 13.49 -16.44
CA LEU A 96 3.32 12.92 -15.10
C LEU A 96 4.21 11.68 -15.00
N ARG A 97 4.14 10.76 -15.97
CA ARG A 97 5.01 9.58 -16.05
C ARG A 97 6.49 9.96 -16.07
N LYS A 98 6.86 10.97 -16.87
CA LYS A 98 8.24 11.46 -16.95
C LYS A 98 8.71 12.02 -15.62
N GLU A 99 7.88 12.82 -14.95
CA GLU A 99 8.23 13.43 -13.66
C GLU A 99 8.31 12.39 -12.54
N LEU A 100 7.36 11.45 -12.45
CA LEU A 100 7.42 10.32 -11.51
C LEU A 100 8.69 9.48 -11.74
N GLY A 101 8.99 9.11 -12.98
CA GLY A 101 10.22 8.39 -13.30
C GLY A 101 11.51 9.19 -13.05
N ALA A 102 11.46 10.52 -13.06
CA ALA A 102 12.58 11.36 -12.65
C ALA A 102 12.73 11.37 -11.11
N ILE A 103 11.62 11.41 -10.36
CA ILE A 103 11.61 11.28 -8.89
C ILE A 103 12.17 9.91 -8.48
N ASP A 104 11.73 8.83 -9.10
CA ASP A 104 12.17 7.47 -8.76
C ASP A 104 13.65 7.28 -9.04
N ARG A 105 14.15 7.75 -10.19
CA ARG A 105 15.59 7.74 -10.49
C ARG A 105 16.41 8.52 -9.47
N ARG A 106 15.93 9.69 -9.06
CA ARG A 106 16.59 10.49 -8.01
C ARG A 106 16.59 9.76 -6.66
N ARG A 107 15.48 9.12 -6.29
CA ARG A 107 15.39 8.35 -5.05
C ARG A 107 16.32 7.13 -5.09
N ALA A 108 16.39 6.44 -6.22
CA ALA A 108 17.23 5.26 -6.40
C ALA A 108 18.73 5.60 -6.48
N ALA A 109 19.07 6.77 -7.03
CA ALA A 109 20.45 7.25 -7.07
C ALA A 109 20.88 7.96 -5.77
N ARG A 110 19.97 8.11 -4.80
CA ARG A 110 20.28 8.83 -3.57
C ARG A 110 21.12 7.92 -2.67
N PRO A 111 22.36 8.33 -2.33
CA PRO A 111 23.21 7.52 -1.46
C PRO A 111 22.61 7.43 -0.05
N TYR A 112 22.83 6.30 0.60
CA TYR A 112 22.40 6.09 1.98
C TYR A 112 23.04 7.14 2.91
N ARG A 113 22.20 7.82 3.71
CA ARG A 113 22.64 8.82 4.70
C ARG A 113 22.08 8.46 6.09
N PRO A 114 22.90 7.88 6.98
CA PRO A 114 22.47 7.46 8.32
C PRO A 114 21.83 8.56 9.16
N SER A 115 22.32 9.79 9.01
CA SER A 115 21.86 10.96 9.77
C SER A 115 20.60 11.63 9.20
N GLU A 116 20.15 11.24 8.00
CA GLU A 116 19.01 11.91 7.37
C GLU A 116 17.68 11.55 8.04
N GLY A 117 16.91 12.58 8.40
CA GLY A 117 15.59 12.40 9.02
C GLY A 117 15.63 12.15 10.53
N LEU A 118 16.82 12.19 11.13
CA LEU A 118 16.96 12.28 12.58
C LEU A 118 16.49 13.64 13.08
N ALA A 119 15.94 13.66 14.29
CA ALA A 119 15.54 14.91 14.94
C ALA A 119 16.78 15.73 15.37
N PRO A 120 16.69 17.06 15.53
CA PRO A 120 17.83 17.92 15.79
C PRO A 120 18.64 17.54 17.04
N GLU A 121 18.02 16.94 18.05
CA GLU A 121 18.69 16.44 19.26
C GLU A 121 19.67 15.28 19.01
N TYR A 122 19.60 14.64 17.83
CA TYR A 122 20.50 13.57 17.41
C TYR A 122 21.53 14.05 16.37
N GLU A 123 21.54 15.34 16.04
CA GLU A 123 22.51 15.90 15.11
C GLU A 123 23.92 15.91 15.75
N GLY A 124 24.88 15.24 15.09
CA GLY A 124 26.26 15.13 15.56
C GLY A 124 26.53 14.05 16.62
N LEU A 125 25.52 13.25 16.98
CA LEU A 125 25.77 12.03 17.77
C LEU A 125 26.41 10.96 16.88
N ASP A 126 27.35 10.21 17.46
CA ASP A 126 27.85 9.00 16.82
C ASP A 126 26.75 7.94 16.81
N LEU A 127 26.43 7.45 15.61
CA LEU A 127 25.35 6.48 15.40
C LEU A 127 25.84 5.04 15.58
N ASP A 128 27.16 4.83 15.41
CA ASP A 128 27.77 3.52 15.52
C ASP A 128 28.34 3.31 16.94
N PRO A 129 28.05 2.17 17.58
CA PRO A 129 28.68 1.83 18.86
C PRO A 129 30.15 1.45 18.66
N GLU A 130 30.99 1.70 19.66
CA GLU A 130 32.39 1.27 19.66
C GLU A 130 32.46 -0.28 19.57
N PRO A 131 33.22 -0.85 18.62
CA PRO A 131 33.26 -2.29 18.40
C PRO A 131 33.91 -3.04 19.57
N GLU A 132 33.23 -4.07 20.09
CA GLU A 132 33.79 -4.95 21.11
C GLU A 132 34.71 -6.02 20.47
N PRO A 133 35.90 -6.31 21.05
CA PRO A 133 36.82 -7.31 20.54
C PRO A 133 36.17 -8.71 20.46
N GLY A 134 36.14 -9.30 19.26
CA GLY A 134 35.57 -10.62 19.01
C GLY A 134 34.08 -10.64 18.67
N SER A 135 33.43 -9.47 18.57
CA SER A 135 32.05 -9.36 18.10
C SER A 135 31.94 -9.60 16.58
N PRO A 136 30.87 -10.24 16.09
CA PRO A 136 30.73 -10.66 14.69
C PRO A 136 30.14 -9.58 13.76
N PHE A 137 30.03 -8.32 14.18
CA PHE A 137 29.40 -7.27 13.36
C PHE A 137 30.30 -6.91 12.16
N LEU A 138 29.70 -6.86 10.97
CA LEU A 138 30.43 -6.88 9.68
C LEU A 138 30.57 -5.53 8.97
N PHE A 139 29.94 -4.44 9.43
CA PHE A 139 30.15 -3.08 8.92
C PHE A 139 29.44 -2.04 9.81
N THR A 140 29.96 -0.81 9.88
CA THR A 140 29.33 0.33 10.55
C THR A 140 28.35 1.08 9.63
N LEU A 141 27.40 1.84 10.16
CA LEU A 141 26.52 2.70 9.36
C LEU A 141 27.33 3.76 8.61
N ALA A 142 28.42 4.24 9.21
CA ALA A 142 29.38 5.13 8.57
C ALA A 142 30.10 4.45 7.39
N GLU A 143 30.52 3.19 7.53
CA GLU A 143 31.13 2.42 6.44
C GLU A 143 30.14 2.19 5.29
N LEU A 144 28.89 1.81 5.59
CA LEU A 144 27.86 1.62 4.57
C LEU A 144 27.56 2.92 3.80
N ALA A 145 27.61 4.07 4.49
CA ALA A 145 27.47 5.38 3.86
C ALA A 145 28.70 5.80 3.02
N ALA A 146 29.89 5.31 3.37
CA ALA A 146 31.14 5.61 2.68
C ALA A 146 31.35 4.77 1.41
N GLU A 147 30.73 3.58 1.32
CA GLU A 147 30.77 2.72 0.13
C GLU A 147 30.04 3.34 -1.07
N GLU A 148 29.08 4.24 -0.84
CA GLU A 148 28.35 4.95 -1.89
C GLU A 148 28.89 6.38 -2.05
N PRO A 149 29.81 6.64 -3.02
CA PRO A 149 30.30 7.99 -3.23
C PRO A 149 29.12 8.92 -3.52
N ALA A 150 29.03 10.02 -2.76
CA ALA A 150 27.98 11.01 -2.92
C ALA A 150 28.14 11.75 -4.24
N GLU A 151 27.60 11.20 -5.33
CA GLU A 151 27.45 11.95 -6.57
C GLU A 151 26.48 13.11 -6.31
N SER A 152 27.00 14.34 -6.38
CA SER A 152 26.17 15.53 -6.31
C SER A 152 25.34 15.63 -7.58
N HIS A 153 24.13 15.08 -7.56
CA HIS A 153 23.20 15.29 -8.66
C HIS A 153 22.71 16.74 -8.64
N PRO A 154 22.88 17.50 -9.74
CA PRO A 154 22.36 18.85 -9.81
C PRO A 154 20.84 18.84 -9.61
N GLU A 155 20.34 19.81 -8.83
CA GLU A 155 18.91 19.98 -8.63
C GLU A 155 18.23 20.22 -9.99
N PRO A 156 17.12 19.51 -10.29
CA PRO A 156 16.44 19.71 -11.56
C PRO A 156 15.98 21.17 -11.69
N PRO A 157 16.07 21.75 -12.90
CA PRO A 157 15.61 23.12 -13.11
C PRO A 157 14.12 23.24 -12.76
N PRO A 158 13.69 24.40 -12.24
CA PRO A 158 12.29 24.60 -11.88
C PRO A 158 11.40 24.47 -13.12
N LEU A 159 10.24 23.83 -12.95
CA LEU A 159 9.24 23.71 -14.01
C LEU A 159 8.71 25.10 -14.40
N SER A 160 8.47 25.32 -15.70
CA SER A 160 7.75 26.50 -16.18
C SER A 160 6.31 26.49 -15.67
N GLU A 161 5.63 27.65 -15.66
CA GLU A 161 4.24 27.72 -15.21
C GLU A 161 3.31 26.91 -16.12
N GLU A 162 3.58 26.86 -17.42
CA GLU A 162 2.84 26.03 -18.38
C GLU A 162 3.02 24.55 -18.07
N ALA A 163 4.26 24.11 -17.76
CA ALA A 163 4.54 22.72 -17.40
C ALA A 163 3.87 22.34 -16.07
N LYS A 164 3.87 23.24 -15.08
CA LYS A 164 3.14 23.03 -13.81
C LYS A 164 1.65 22.89 -14.06
N GLN A 165 1.08 23.74 -14.91
CA GLN A 165 -0.35 23.69 -15.21
C GLN A 165 -0.74 22.41 -15.95
N ALA A 166 0.05 22.00 -16.95
CA ALA A 166 -0.15 20.72 -17.64
C ALA A 166 -0.05 19.53 -16.67
N LEU A 167 0.93 19.55 -15.75
CA LEU A 167 1.10 18.49 -14.76
C LEU A 167 -0.11 18.41 -13.80
N ARG A 168 -0.65 19.54 -13.34
CA ARG A 168 -1.87 19.56 -12.52
C ARG A 168 -3.06 18.95 -13.27
N SER A 169 -3.19 19.22 -14.56
CA SER A 169 -4.23 18.61 -15.39
C SER A 169 -4.06 17.10 -15.51
N GLU A 170 -2.84 16.60 -15.72
CA GLU A 170 -2.58 15.16 -15.76
C GLU A 170 -2.82 14.48 -14.39
N VAL A 171 -2.43 15.12 -13.28
CA VAL A 171 -2.74 14.64 -11.93
C VAL A 171 -4.24 14.52 -11.71
N ALA A 172 -5.02 15.52 -12.13
CA ALA A 172 -6.49 15.47 -12.02
C ALA A 172 -7.10 14.31 -12.84
N LEU A 173 -6.51 13.97 -13.99
CA LEU A 173 -6.93 12.80 -14.78
C LEU A 173 -6.58 11.48 -14.07
N ALA A 174 -5.40 11.38 -13.46
CA ALA A 174 -5.02 10.21 -12.66
C ALA A 174 -5.96 10.02 -11.45
N ASP A 175 -6.30 11.11 -10.74
CA ASP A 175 -7.25 11.09 -9.62
C ASP A 175 -8.67 10.68 -10.08
N GLY A 176 -9.09 11.14 -11.25
CA GLY A 176 -10.34 10.71 -11.88
C GLY A 176 -10.36 9.21 -12.18
N CYS A 177 -9.27 8.66 -12.71
CA CYS A 177 -9.10 7.23 -12.93
C CYS A 177 -9.16 6.46 -11.60
N ALA A 178 -8.41 6.90 -10.58
CA ALA A 178 -8.41 6.28 -9.25
C ALA A 178 -9.83 6.24 -8.66
N SER A 179 -10.57 7.34 -8.77
CA SER A 179 -11.95 7.43 -8.28
C SER A 179 -12.88 6.48 -9.02
N SER A 180 -12.86 6.49 -10.36
CA SER A 180 -13.69 5.61 -11.19
C SER A 180 -13.42 4.12 -10.93
N THR A 181 -12.14 3.73 -10.87
CA THR A 181 -11.74 2.36 -10.56
C THR A 181 -12.13 1.98 -9.14
N GLY A 182 -11.96 2.88 -8.17
CA GLY A 182 -12.40 2.67 -6.79
C GLY A 182 -13.91 2.40 -6.69
N PHE A 183 -14.74 3.16 -7.41
CA PHE A 183 -16.18 2.89 -7.49
C PHE A 183 -16.48 1.53 -8.12
N ALA A 184 -15.78 1.14 -9.18
CA ALA A 184 -15.95 -0.16 -9.80
C ALA A 184 -15.57 -1.31 -8.85
N VAL A 185 -14.49 -1.16 -8.08
CA VAL A 185 -14.09 -2.11 -7.03
C VAL A 185 -15.16 -2.24 -5.96
N CYS A 186 -15.72 -1.12 -5.47
CA CYS A 186 -16.80 -1.15 -4.49
C CYS A 186 -18.05 -1.86 -5.04
N ALA A 187 -18.43 -1.59 -6.29
CA ALA A 187 -19.57 -2.26 -6.93
C ALA A 187 -19.36 -3.77 -7.10
N ALA A 188 -18.14 -4.20 -7.46
CA ALA A 188 -17.79 -5.62 -7.57
C ALA A 188 -17.69 -6.34 -6.22
N LEU A 189 -17.47 -5.61 -5.12
CA LEU A 189 -17.44 -6.18 -3.77
C LEU A 189 -18.82 -6.46 -3.19
N GLU A 190 -19.83 -5.69 -3.55
CA GLU A 190 -21.19 -5.86 -3.05
C GLU A 190 -21.70 -7.31 -3.12
N PRO A 191 -21.61 -8.04 -4.27
CA PRO A 191 -22.04 -9.44 -4.34
C PRO A 191 -21.14 -10.41 -3.55
N GLN A 192 -19.96 -9.98 -3.11
CA GLN A 192 -19.02 -10.80 -2.33
C GLN A 192 -19.23 -10.64 -0.81
N ARG A 193 -20.03 -9.66 -0.38
CA ARG A 193 -20.22 -9.29 1.03
C ARG A 193 -20.62 -10.48 1.92
N GLU A 194 -21.55 -11.30 1.45
CA GLU A 194 -22.02 -12.47 2.21
C GLU A 194 -20.90 -13.51 2.38
N ARG A 195 -20.13 -13.78 1.34
CA ARG A 195 -19.00 -14.72 1.39
C ARG A 195 -17.93 -14.26 2.38
N ILE A 196 -17.65 -12.95 2.40
CA ILE A 196 -16.71 -12.34 3.34
C ILE A 196 -17.22 -12.51 4.77
N ALA A 197 -18.47 -12.13 5.05
CA ALA A 197 -19.07 -12.24 6.38
C ALA A 197 -19.08 -13.68 6.90
N GLN A 198 -19.49 -14.66 6.09
CA GLN A 198 -19.49 -16.06 6.46
C GLN A 198 -18.08 -16.58 6.82
N ALA A 199 -17.05 -16.12 6.11
CA ALA A 199 -15.67 -16.51 6.37
C ALA A 199 -15.13 -15.90 7.67
N VAL A 200 -15.46 -14.64 7.95
CA VAL A 200 -15.14 -13.98 9.23
C VAL A 200 -15.79 -14.75 10.38
N HIS A 201 -17.10 -14.99 10.31
CA HIS A 201 -17.83 -15.74 11.35
C HIS A 201 -17.25 -17.15 11.56
N ARG A 202 -16.81 -17.83 10.49
CA ARG A 202 -16.27 -19.19 10.59
C ARG A 202 -14.85 -19.25 11.17
N HIS A 203 -14.00 -18.29 10.83
CA HIS A 203 -12.56 -18.40 11.09
C HIS A 203 -12.02 -17.40 12.11
N VAL A 204 -12.67 -16.25 12.27
CA VAL A 204 -12.17 -15.13 13.07
C VAL A 204 -12.88 -15.08 14.42
N GLU A 205 -14.22 -15.05 14.41
CA GLU A 205 -15.03 -14.93 15.64
C GLU A 205 -14.69 -16.00 16.69
N PRO A 206 -14.51 -17.30 16.35
CA PRO A 206 -14.18 -18.32 17.35
C PRO A 206 -12.84 -18.06 18.04
N GLN A 207 -11.86 -17.52 17.31
CA GLN A 207 -10.54 -17.23 17.87
C GLN A 207 -10.60 -16.01 18.80
N VAL A 208 -11.34 -14.97 18.40
CA VAL A 208 -11.55 -13.78 19.25
C VAL A 208 -12.27 -14.19 20.54
N GLN A 209 -13.31 -15.02 20.45
CA GLN A 209 -14.04 -15.50 21.63
C GLN A 209 -13.14 -16.33 22.54
N ALA A 210 -12.31 -17.23 21.99
CA ALA A 210 -11.38 -18.03 22.78
C ALA A 210 -10.38 -17.15 23.56
N LEU A 211 -9.85 -16.10 22.95
CA LEU A 211 -8.98 -15.13 23.62
C LEU A 211 -9.73 -14.38 24.74
N LEU A 212 -10.95 -13.92 24.49
CA LEU A 212 -11.76 -13.22 25.50
C LEU A 212 -12.09 -14.12 26.69
N ASP A 213 -12.39 -15.40 26.45
CA ASP A 213 -12.66 -16.39 27.49
C ASP A 213 -11.40 -16.70 28.32
N GLU A 214 -10.22 -16.73 27.69
CA GLU A 214 -8.93 -16.85 28.37
C GLU A 214 -8.63 -15.63 29.25
N LEU A 215 -8.73 -14.42 28.69
CA LEU A 215 -8.52 -13.18 29.45
C LEU A 215 -9.49 -13.04 30.63
N THR A 216 -10.75 -13.43 30.45
CA THR A 216 -11.76 -13.41 31.51
C THR A 216 -11.38 -14.37 32.64
N ARG A 217 -10.89 -15.57 32.32
CA ARG A 217 -10.42 -16.53 33.34
C ARG A 217 -9.23 -15.99 34.11
N GLU A 218 -8.27 -15.35 33.44
CA GLU A 218 -7.09 -14.77 34.11
C GLU A 218 -7.42 -13.57 35.01
N LEU A 219 -8.40 -12.75 34.63
CA LEU A 219 -8.79 -11.55 35.39
C LEU A 219 -9.66 -11.86 36.62
N PHE A 220 -10.37 -12.99 36.62
CA PHE A 220 -11.28 -13.40 37.70
C PHE A 220 -10.81 -14.66 38.45
N ALA A 221 -9.59 -15.14 38.20
CA ALA A 221 -8.90 -16.18 39.00
C ALA A 221 -8.17 -15.56 40.20
#